data_AF-A0A847VW69-F1
#
_entry.id   AF-A0A847VW69-F1
#
_cell.length_a   1.000
_cell.length_b   1.000
_cell.length_c   1.000
_cell.angle_alpha   90.00
_cell.angle_beta   90.00
_cell.angle_gamma   90.00
#
_symmetry.space_group_name_H-M   'P 1'
#
loop_
_entity.id
_entity.type
_entity.pdbx_description
1 polymer ?
#
loop_
_entity_poly.entity_id
_entity_poly.type
_entity_poly.pdbx_seq_one_letter_code
_entity_poly.pdbx_strand_id
1 'polypeptide(L)'
;MSRIKYFIKKHPELFEYLPSENIHPHDHLINRCFLKFFPAKYFTPNRITLFRVLMTPVVFFLILHAQYKVGAVFFLLVAFTDVIDGSMARTRNQITRFGMLFDPLADKLLIGSMVLLLVFRYFDFWLGIAILGIEIVFIAAAGVAKVKFKTIKMANLWGKIKMILQVLAVFVTLLALLLDFPVLLSVAAWIFGLAIGFAILSLFTHGI
;
A
#
# COMPACT_ATOMS: atom_id res chain seq x y z
N MET A 1 -26.99 0.69 -20.75
CA MET A 1 -26.16 -0.05 -19.77
C MET A 1 -24.86 0.74 -19.56
N SER A 2 -24.47 1.14 -18.34
CA SER A 2 -23.21 1.89 -18.16
C SER A 2 -22.00 1.00 -18.53
N ARG A 3 -20.90 1.58 -19.04
CA ARG A 3 -19.68 0.85 -19.43
C ARG A 3 -19.15 -0.07 -18.32
N ILE A 4 -19.32 0.35 -17.06
CA ILE A 4 -18.96 -0.43 -15.86
C ILE A 4 -19.81 -1.70 -15.74
N LYS A 5 -21.14 -1.60 -15.90
CA LYS A 5 -22.03 -2.78 -15.82
C LYS A 5 -21.74 -3.79 -16.92
N TYR A 6 -21.35 -3.30 -18.10
CA TYR A 6 -20.93 -4.17 -19.21
C TYR A 6 -19.62 -4.91 -18.89
N PHE A 7 -18.62 -4.22 -18.34
CA PHE A 7 -17.35 -4.83 -17.93
C PHE A 7 -17.54 -5.91 -16.86
N ILE A 8 -18.32 -5.61 -15.80
CA ILE A 8 -18.62 -6.58 -14.73
C ILE A 8 -19.32 -7.82 -15.29
N LYS A 9 -20.28 -7.63 -16.21
CA LYS A 9 -20.97 -8.76 -16.86
C LYS A 9 -20.05 -9.59 -17.75
N LYS A 10 -19.03 -8.98 -18.35
CA LYS A 10 -18.07 -9.65 -19.24
C LYS A 10 -16.99 -10.42 -18.47
N HIS A 11 -16.67 -9.99 -17.25
CA HIS A 11 -15.62 -10.57 -16.39
C HIS A 11 -16.12 -10.90 -14.98
N PRO A 12 -17.13 -11.77 -14.81
CA PRO A 12 -17.66 -12.14 -13.50
C PRO A 12 -16.60 -12.77 -12.59
N GLU A 13 -15.65 -13.50 -13.16
CA GLU A 13 -14.56 -14.19 -12.45
C GLU A 13 -13.65 -13.25 -11.64
N LEU A 14 -13.64 -11.95 -11.97
CA LEU A 14 -12.85 -10.95 -11.25
C LEU A 14 -13.50 -10.55 -9.92
N PHE A 15 -14.82 -10.70 -9.81
CA PHE A 15 -15.63 -10.22 -8.70
C PHE A 15 -16.19 -11.34 -7.82
N GLU A 16 -15.92 -12.60 -8.17
CA GLU A 16 -16.21 -13.75 -7.31
C GLU A 16 -15.37 -13.72 -6.03
N TYR A 17 -16.00 -14.08 -4.92
CA TYR A 17 -15.33 -14.19 -3.62
C TYR A 17 -14.57 -15.50 -3.51
N LEU A 18 -13.33 -15.40 -3.06
CA LEU A 18 -12.45 -16.53 -2.80
C LEU A 18 -12.42 -16.82 -1.29
N PRO A 19 -12.26 -18.10 -0.90
CA PRO A 19 -12.12 -18.48 0.50
C PRO A 19 -10.85 -17.86 1.11
N SER A 20 -10.92 -17.39 2.36
CA SER A 20 -9.75 -16.86 3.08
C SER A 20 -8.92 -18.02 3.64
N GLU A 21 -7.70 -18.22 3.16
CA GLU A 21 -6.84 -19.32 3.64
C GLU A 21 -5.97 -18.95 4.85
N ASN A 22 -5.77 -17.66 5.17
CA ASN A 22 -4.91 -17.25 6.31
C ASN A 22 -5.36 -15.92 6.93
N ILE A 23 -6.03 -15.98 8.09
CA ILE A 23 -6.36 -14.80 8.90
C ILE A 23 -5.20 -14.52 9.87
N HIS A 24 -4.69 -13.29 9.89
CA HIS A 24 -3.58 -12.90 10.76
C HIS A 24 -4.05 -12.48 12.16
N PRO A 25 -3.18 -12.47 13.18
CA PRO A 25 -3.55 -12.06 14.54
C PRO A 25 -4.09 -10.62 14.62
N HIS A 26 -3.48 -9.69 13.87
CA HIS A 26 -3.94 -8.30 13.81
C HIS A 26 -5.33 -8.16 13.16
N ASP A 27 -5.75 -9.12 12.33
CA ASP A 27 -7.06 -9.06 11.72
C ASP A 27 -8.19 -9.24 12.73
N HIS A 28 -7.95 -10.05 13.76
CA HIS A 28 -8.91 -10.23 14.85
C HIS A 28 -9.04 -8.96 15.69
N LEU A 29 -7.94 -8.25 15.91
CA LEU A 29 -7.94 -6.98 16.62
C LEU A 29 -8.73 -5.92 15.84
N ILE A 30 -8.43 -5.76 14.54
CA ILE A 30 -9.11 -4.80 13.67
C ILE A 30 -10.61 -5.14 13.55
N ASN A 31 -10.96 -6.42 13.45
CA ASN A 31 -12.35 -6.83 13.42
C ASN A 31 -13.12 -6.42 14.69
N ARG A 32 -12.51 -6.62 15.87
CA ARG A 32 -13.12 -6.28 17.14
C ARG A 32 -13.19 -4.77 17.39
N CYS A 33 -12.13 -4.03 17.05
CA CYS A 33 -12.02 -2.60 17.34
C CYS A 33 -12.72 -1.72 16.30
N PHE A 34 -12.60 -2.06 15.01
CA PHE A 34 -13.04 -1.19 13.91
C PHE A 34 -14.17 -1.82 13.10
N LEU A 35 -14.01 -3.04 12.58
CA LEU A 35 -14.94 -3.57 11.57
C LEU A 35 -16.37 -3.81 12.10
N LYS A 36 -16.54 -4.00 13.40
CA LYS A 36 -17.88 -4.10 14.03
C LYS A 36 -18.74 -2.85 13.79
N PHE A 37 -18.12 -1.68 13.64
CA PHE A 37 -18.82 -0.42 13.41
C PHE A 37 -19.15 -0.15 11.94
N PHE A 38 -18.53 -0.88 11.00
CA PHE A 38 -18.68 -0.66 9.56
C PHE A 38 -19.50 -1.77 8.90
N PRO A 39 -20.79 -1.57 8.60
CA PRO A 39 -21.63 -2.61 7.99
C PRO A 39 -21.09 -3.05 6.61
N ALA A 40 -21.00 -4.37 6.40
CA ALA A 40 -20.44 -4.99 5.20
C ALA A 40 -21.19 -4.66 3.89
N LYS A 41 -22.44 -4.18 4.00
CA LYS A 41 -23.26 -3.76 2.85
C LYS A 41 -22.72 -2.51 2.15
N TYR A 42 -22.14 -1.58 2.90
CA TYR A 42 -21.68 -0.28 2.38
C TYR A 42 -20.15 -0.19 2.27
N PHE A 43 -19.44 -0.90 3.15
CA PHE A 43 -17.98 -0.91 3.22
C PHE A 43 -17.47 -2.26 2.73
N THR A 44 -16.97 -2.27 1.48
CA THR A 44 -16.29 -3.42 0.88
C THR A 44 -14.80 -3.09 0.70
N PRO A 45 -13.91 -4.10 0.72
CA PRO A 45 -12.48 -3.88 0.52
C PRO A 45 -12.17 -3.06 -0.73
N ASN A 46 -12.72 -3.45 -1.88
CA ASN A 46 -12.51 -2.76 -3.16
C ASN A 46 -12.94 -1.27 -3.14
N ARG A 47 -13.94 -0.88 -2.33
CA ARG A 47 -14.36 0.52 -2.20
C ARG A 47 -13.34 1.33 -1.40
N ILE A 48 -12.72 0.71 -0.39
CA ILE A 48 -11.66 1.32 0.40
C ILE A 48 -10.39 1.47 -0.45
N THR A 49 -10.03 0.45 -1.25
CA THR A 49 -8.94 0.57 -2.24
C THR A 49 -9.20 1.72 -3.21
N LEU A 50 -10.42 1.83 -3.74
CA LEU A 50 -10.78 2.93 -4.64
C LEU A 50 -10.69 4.29 -3.95
N PHE A 51 -11.15 4.39 -2.70
CA PHE A 51 -10.97 5.58 -1.88
C PHE A 51 -9.50 5.96 -1.74
N ARG A 52 -8.61 4.99 -1.47
CA ARG A 52 -7.15 5.21 -1.42
C ARG A 52 -6.63 5.79 -2.73
N VAL A 53 -6.97 5.17 -3.87
CA VAL A 53 -6.56 5.65 -5.20
C VAL A 53 -7.02 7.09 -5.45
N LEU A 54 -8.24 7.45 -5.04
CA LEU A 54 -8.78 8.81 -5.22
C LEU A 54 -8.16 9.82 -4.25
N MET A 55 -7.82 9.40 -3.03
CA MET A 55 -7.23 10.29 -2.02
C MET A 55 -5.72 10.46 -2.17
N THR A 56 -5.01 9.52 -2.80
CA THR A 56 -3.56 9.64 -3.06
C THR A 56 -3.20 10.92 -3.83
N PRO A 57 -3.87 11.31 -4.93
CA PRO A 57 -3.65 12.60 -5.58
C PRO A 57 -3.90 13.82 -4.68
N VAL A 58 -4.86 13.74 -3.76
CA VAL A 58 -5.13 14.81 -2.79
C VAL A 58 -3.96 14.93 -1.81
N VAL A 59 -3.47 13.81 -1.27
CA VAL A 59 -2.25 13.78 -0.43
C VAL A 59 -1.07 14.37 -1.20
N PHE A 60 -0.84 13.91 -2.43
CA PHE A 60 0.23 14.42 -3.30
C PHE A 60 0.14 15.94 -3.47
N PHE A 61 -1.06 16.46 -3.78
CA PHE A 61 -1.27 17.90 -3.96
C PHE A 61 -0.99 18.68 -2.67
N LEU A 62 -1.45 18.22 -1.51
CA LEU A 62 -1.18 18.86 -0.23
C LEU A 62 0.33 18.93 0.07
N ILE A 63 1.05 17.83 -0.13
CA ILE A 63 2.49 17.78 0.11
C ILE A 63 3.26 18.63 -0.89
N LEU A 64 2.86 18.64 -2.17
CA LEU A 64 3.46 19.47 -3.21
C LEU A 64 3.39 20.97 -2.85
N HIS A 65 2.28 21.43 -2.26
CA HIS A 65 2.09 22.81 -1.81
C HIS A 65 2.60 23.08 -0.39
N ALA A 66 3.49 22.23 0.13
CA ALA A 66 4.11 22.33 1.45
C ALA A 66 3.10 22.40 2.62
N GLN A 67 1.87 21.90 2.43
CA GLN A 67 0.87 21.80 3.51
C GLN A 67 1.14 20.56 4.38
N TYR A 68 2.35 20.45 4.92
CA TYR A 68 2.85 19.22 5.56
C TYR A 68 2.01 18.77 6.76
N LYS A 69 1.46 19.71 7.54
CA LYS A 69 0.59 19.37 8.70
C LYS A 69 -0.65 18.60 8.27
N VAL A 70 -1.39 19.13 7.31
CA VAL A 70 -2.63 18.52 6.80
C VAL A 70 -2.27 17.29 5.96
N GLY A 71 -1.25 17.40 5.12
CA GLY A 71 -0.79 16.30 4.28
C GLY A 71 -0.31 15.08 5.07
N ALA A 72 0.37 15.25 6.20
CA ALA A 72 0.77 14.14 7.08
C ALA A 72 -0.42 13.42 7.70
N VAL A 73 -1.45 14.16 8.13
CA VAL A 73 -2.70 13.58 8.65
C VAL A 73 -3.40 12.78 7.57
N PHE A 74 -3.58 13.35 6.37
CA PHE A 74 -4.20 12.65 5.25
C PHE A 74 -3.36 11.45 4.78
N PHE A 75 -2.04 11.58 4.73
CA PHE A 75 -1.14 10.48 4.40
C PHE A 75 -1.33 9.30 5.36
N LEU A 76 -1.32 9.55 6.68
CA LEU A 76 -1.55 8.50 7.67
C LEU A 76 -2.94 7.87 7.54
N LEU A 77 -3.99 8.68 7.36
CA LEU A 77 -5.34 8.17 7.18
C LEU A 77 -5.44 7.26 5.96
N VAL A 78 -4.88 7.70 4.83
CA VAL A 78 -4.89 6.97 3.56
C VAL A 78 -4.02 5.70 3.65
N ALA A 79 -2.83 5.77 4.24
CA ALA A 79 -1.97 4.60 4.46
C ALA A 79 -2.62 3.59 5.42
N PHE A 80 -3.30 4.06 6.46
CA PHE A 80 -3.99 3.18 7.41
C PHE A 80 -5.16 2.41 6.76
N THR A 81 -5.77 2.96 5.71
CA THR A 81 -6.84 2.25 4.99
C THR A 81 -6.39 0.92 4.40
N ASP A 82 -5.09 0.73 4.12
CA ASP A 82 -4.52 -0.53 3.58
C ASP A 82 -4.57 -1.69 4.58
N VAL A 83 -4.34 -1.37 5.85
CA VAL A 83 -4.46 -2.40 6.88
C VAL A 83 -5.93 -2.77 7.06
N ILE A 84 -6.83 -1.79 6.95
CA ILE A 84 -8.27 -1.99 7.15
C ILE A 84 -8.88 -2.85 6.03
N ASP A 85 -8.66 -2.54 4.76
CA ASP A 85 -9.30 -3.25 3.66
C ASP A 85 -8.77 -4.66 3.48
N GLY A 86 -7.45 -4.87 3.63
CA GLY A 86 -6.85 -6.19 3.65
C GLY A 86 -7.40 -7.05 4.79
N SER A 87 -7.55 -6.47 5.98
CA SER A 87 -8.15 -7.17 7.13
C SER A 87 -9.63 -7.46 6.94
N MET A 88 -10.37 -6.51 6.37
CA MET A 88 -11.78 -6.66 6.04
C MET A 88 -12.01 -7.76 5.00
N ALA A 89 -11.17 -7.83 3.97
CA ALA A 89 -11.25 -8.86 2.94
C ALA A 89 -11.08 -10.26 3.52
N ARG A 90 -10.08 -10.45 4.39
CA ARG A 90 -9.79 -11.74 5.02
C ARG A 90 -10.85 -12.15 6.04
N THR A 91 -11.26 -11.24 6.93
CA THR A 91 -12.21 -11.56 8.01
C THR A 91 -13.65 -11.75 7.53
N ARG A 92 -14.02 -11.14 6.40
CA ARG A 92 -15.37 -11.25 5.82
C ARG A 92 -15.47 -12.23 4.66
N ASN A 93 -14.40 -12.97 4.33
CA ASN A 93 -14.32 -13.79 3.11
C ASN A 93 -14.71 -13.00 1.84
N GLN A 94 -14.26 -11.74 1.76
CA GLN A 94 -14.55 -10.83 0.65
C GLN A 94 -13.33 -10.61 -0.26
N ILE A 95 -12.46 -11.61 -0.37
CA ILE A 95 -11.28 -11.56 -1.24
C ILE A 95 -11.75 -11.73 -2.69
N THR A 96 -11.38 -10.80 -3.57
CA THR A 96 -11.71 -10.88 -5.01
C THR A 96 -10.44 -10.86 -5.84
N ARG A 97 -10.46 -11.48 -7.05
CA ARG A 97 -9.31 -11.41 -7.97
C ARG A 97 -9.02 -9.99 -8.44
N PHE A 98 -10.06 -9.16 -8.54
CA PHE A 98 -9.92 -7.74 -8.80
C PHE A 98 -9.16 -7.02 -7.68
N GLY A 99 -9.59 -7.18 -6.42
CA GLY A 99 -8.93 -6.58 -5.26
C GLY A 99 -7.47 -7.01 -5.15
N MET A 100 -7.19 -8.32 -5.25
CA MET A 100 -5.81 -8.83 -5.22
C MET A 100 -4.89 -8.24 -6.30
N LEU A 101 -5.44 -7.75 -7.42
CA LEU A 101 -4.66 -7.06 -8.46
C LEU A 101 -4.54 -5.55 -8.19
N PHE A 102 -5.63 -4.92 -7.75
CA PHE A 102 -5.69 -3.47 -7.57
C PHE A 102 -5.06 -2.99 -6.27
N ASP A 103 -5.14 -3.76 -5.19
CA ASP A 103 -4.62 -3.37 -3.87
C ASP A 103 -3.09 -3.09 -3.94
N PRO A 104 -2.24 -3.99 -4.48
CA PRO A 104 -0.80 -3.73 -4.57
C PRO A 104 -0.43 -2.56 -5.50
N LEU A 105 -1.29 -2.23 -6.47
CA LEU A 105 -1.10 -1.07 -7.33
C LEU A 105 -1.45 0.21 -6.57
N ALA A 106 -2.58 0.23 -5.87
CA ALA A 106 -3.03 1.37 -5.07
C ALA A 106 -2.03 1.73 -3.96
N ASP A 107 -1.45 0.73 -3.29
CA ASP A 107 -0.43 0.93 -2.27
C ASP A 107 0.83 1.60 -2.82
N LYS A 108 1.31 1.08 -3.95
CA LYS A 108 2.52 1.59 -4.60
C LYS A 108 2.30 2.96 -5.22
N LEU A 109 1.08 3.31 -5.58
CA LEU A 109 0.74 4.68 -6.00
C LEU A 109 0.96 5.66 -4.85
N LEU A 110 0.52 5.35 -3.62
CA LEU A 110 0.71 6.24 -2.48
C LEU A 110 2.20 6.40 -2.15
N ILE A 111 2.92 5.30 -1.95
CA ILE A 111 4.34 5.34 -1.59
C ILE A 111 5.18 5.94 -2.73
N GLY A 112 4.95 5.52 -3.97
CA GLY A 112 5.65 6.05 -5.14
C GLY A 112 5.46 7.56 -5.31
N SER A 113 4.23 8.06 -5.07
CA SER A 113 3.93 9.49 -5.06
C SER A 113 4.73 10.25 -4.00
N MET A 114 4.85 9.70 -2.80
CA MET A 114 5.62 10.31 -1.71
C MET A 114 7.13 10.27 -1.97
N VAL A 115 7.63 9.18 -2.55
CA VAL A 115 9.05 9.07 -2.95
C VAL A 115 9.38 10.11 -4.02
N LEU A 116 8.52 10.30 -5.02
CA LEU A 116 8.68 11.32 -6.06
C LEU A 116 8.77 12.74 -5.48
N LEU A 117 7.92 13.10 -4.52
CA LEU A 117 7.90 14.46 -3.95
C LEU A 117 8.95 14.70 -2.88
N LEU A 118 9.15 13.74 -1.97
CA LEU A 118 9.93 13.94 -0.77
C LEU A 118 11.35 13.40 -0.93
N VAL A 119 11.50 12.17 -1.42
CA VAL A 119 12.82 11.52 -1.46
C VAL A 119 13.73 12.22 -2.47
N PHE A 120 13.26 12.44 -3.70
CA PHE A 120 14.07 13.14 -4.71
C PHE A 120 14.35 14.61 -4.38
N ARG A 121 13.59 15.21 -3.45
CA ARG A 121 13.78 16.61 -3.05
C ARG A 121 14.71 16.77 -1.85
N TYR A 122 14.66 15.85 -0.88
CA TYR A 122 15.31 16.02 0.42
C TYR A 122 16.40 14.98 0.71
N PHE A 123 16.58 13.98 -0.16
CA PHE A 123 17.54 12.89 0.04
C PHE A 123 18.41 12.71 -1.21
N ASP A 124 19.38 11.81 -1.09
CA ASP A 124 20.24 11.42 -2.21
C ASP A 124 19.43 10.81 -3.37
N PHE A 125 19.79 11.19 -4.59
CA PHE A 125 19.11 10.76 -5.80
C PHE A 125 19.08 9.23 -5.97
N TRP A 126 20.17 8.55 -5.59
CA TRP A 126 20.28 7.10 -5.67
C TRP A 126 19.34 6.39 -4.70
N LEU A 127 19.04 6.99 -3.55
CA LEU A 127 18.05 6.47 -2.61
C LEU A 127 16.66 6.45 -3.26
N GLY A 128 16.27 7.54 -3.93
CA GLY A 128 15.01 7.62 -4.67
C GLY A 128 14.89 6.57 -5.76
N ILE A 129 15.96 6.39 -6.56
CA ILE A 129 16.01 5.34 -7.59
C ILE A 129 15.93 3.94 -6.98
N ALA A 130 16.64 3.67 -5.89
CA ALA A 130 16.62 2.35 -5.27
C ALA A 130 15.22 1.97 -4.75
N ILE A 131 14.52 2.92 -4.10
CA ILE A 131 13.16 2.70 -3.59
C ILE A 131 12.18 2.50 -4.75
N LEU A 132 12.15 3.39 -5.75
CA LEU A 132 11.23 3.23 -6.88
C LEU A 132 11.53 1.97 -7.70
N GLY A 133 12.81 1.70 -7.94
CA GLY A 133 13.28 0.53 -8.66
C GLY A 133 12.78 -0.75 -8.01
N ILE A 134 12.89 -0.86 -6.68
CA ILE A 134 12.42 -2.05 -5.98
C ILE A 134 10.90 -2.19 -6.02
N GLU A 135 10.14 -1.08 -5.96
CA GLU A 135 8.68 -1.16 -6.13
C GLU A 135 8.28 -1.72 -7.48
N ILE A 136 8.94 -1.23 -8.55
CA ILE A 136 8.73 -1.69 -9.92
C ILE A 136 9.09 -3.17 -10.05
N VAL A 137 10.23 -3.60 -9.50
CA VAL A 137 10.62 -5.02 -9.49
C VAL A 137 9.56 -5.89 -8.83
N PHE A 138 8.99 -5.48 -7.70
CA PHE A 138 7.91 -6.22 -7.05
C PHE A 138 6.61 -6.23 -7.88
N ILE A 139 6.27 -5.15 -8.61
CA ILE A 139 5.09 -5.15 -9.50
C ILE A 139 5.32 -6.13 -10.65
N ALA A 140 6.49 -6.03 -11.30
CA ALA A 140 6.88 -6.88 -12.41
C ALA A 140 6.90 -8.36 -11.98
N ALA A 141 7.48 -8.63 -10.80
CA ALA A 141 7.53 -9.97 -10.24
C ALA A 141 6.14 -10.58 -10.02
N ALA A 142 5.25 -9.84 -9.36
CA ALA A 142 3.86 -10.27 -9.18
C ALA A 142 3.14 -10.49 -10.52
N GLY A 143 3.39 -9.64 -11.51
CA GLY A 143 2.83 -9.77 -12.85
C GLY A 143 3.30 -11.04 -13.57
N VAL A 144 4.61 -11.31 -13.55
CA VAL A 144 5.20 -12.53 -14.12
C VAL A 144 4.69 -13.78 -13.42
N ALA A 145 4.62 -13.75 -12.07
CA ALA A 145 4.13 -14.88 -11.29
C ALA A 145 2.69 -15.25 -11.68
N LYS A 146 1.83 -14.25 -11.84
CA LYS A 146 0.45 -14.43 -12.26
C LYS A 146 0.33 -15.02 -13.66
N VAL A 147 1.10 -14.51 -14.63
CA VAL A 147 1.02 -14.97 -16.03
C VAL A 147 1.61 -16.36 -16.20
N LYS A 148 2.79 -16.60 -15.62
CA LYS A 148 3.57 -17.83 -15.86
C LYS A 148 3.15 -18.99 -14.98
N PHE A 149 2.86 -18.73 -13.71
CA PHE A 149 2.59 -19.79 -12.73
C PHE A 149 1.11 -19.89 -12.35
N LYS A 150 0.26 -18.97 -12.83
CA LYS A 150 -1.17 -18.87 -12.46
C LYS A 150 -1.42 -18.80 -10.95
N THR A 151 -0.37 -18.49 -10.17
CA THR A 151 -0.45 -18.33 -8.73
C THR A 151 -0.54 -16.85 -8.38
N ILE A 152 -1.34 -16.55 -7.36
CA ILE A 152 -1.35 -15.23 -6.72
C ILE A 152 -0.60 -15.45 -5.41
N LYS A 153 0.72 -15.22 -5.41
CA LYS A 153 1.52 -15.32 -4.19
C LYS A 153 1.06 -14.23 -3.22
N MET A 154 0.61 -14.65 -2.04
CA MET A 154 0.34 -13.75 -0.92
C MET A 154 1.65 -13.09 -0.45
N ALA A 155 1.57 -11.83 0.01
CA ALA A 155 2.72 -11.08 0.49
C ALA A 155 3.39 -11.78 1.68
N ASN A 156 4.71 -12.02 1.56
CA ASN A 156 5.52 -12.62 2.61
C ASN A 156 5.74 -11.63 3.78
N LEU A 157 6.24 -12.17 4.90
CA LEU A 157 6.51 -11.36 6.10
C LEU A 157 7.48 -10.21 5.81
N TRP A 158 8.53 -10.47 5.03
CA TRP A 158 9.56 -9.49 4.68
C TRP A 158 9.03 -8.31 3.85
N GLY A 159 8.16 -8.60 2.87
CA GLY A 159 7.48 -7.59 2.06
C GLY A 159 6.55 -6.70 2.90
N LYS A 160 5.87 -7.28 3.91
CA LYS A 160 5.08 -6.50 4.87
C LYS A 160 5.95 -5.60 5.74
N ILE A 161 7.06 -6.12 6.27
CA ILE A 161 8.01 -5.33 7.07
C ILE A 161 8.56 -4.15 6.25
N LYS A 162 8.98 -4.39 5.01
CA LYS A 162 9.40 -3.35 4.07
C LYS A 162 8.34 -2.25 3.95
N MET A 163 7.08 -2.63 3.68
CA MET A 163 6.00 -1.64 3.50
C MET A 163 5.78 -0.80 4.76
N ILE A 164 5.79 -1.43 5.95
CA ILE A 164 5.69 -0.71 7.23
C ILE A 164 6.84 0.29 7.38
N LEU A 165 8.06 -0.11 7.06
CA LEU A 165 9.23 0.76 7.14
C LEU A 165 9.14 1.93 6.14
N GLN A 166 8.65 1.71 4.92
CA GLN A 166 8.47 2.80 3.93
C GLN A 166 7.41 3.80 4.38
N VAL A 167 6.26 3.32 4.87
CA VAL A 167 5.22 4.20 5.44
C VAL A 167 5.79 5.02 6.60
N LEU A 168 6.53 4.37 7.50
CA LEU A 168 7.18 5.02 8.64
C LEU A 168 8.22 6.06 8.18
N ALA A 169 9.08 5.74 7.22
CA ALA A 169 10.10 6.65 6.72
C ALA A 169 9.50 7.89 6.06
N VAL A 170 8.44 7.73 5.26
CA VAL A 170 7.68 8.85 4.70
C VAL A 170 7.08 9.70 5.82
N PHE A 171 6.46 9.07 6.81
CA PHE A 171 5.87 9.81 7.94
C PHE A 171 6.92 10.59 8.74
N VAL A 172 8.07 9.99 9.05
CA VAL A 172 9.19 10.65 9.72
C VAL A 172 9.74 11.79 8.88
N THR A 173 9.81 11.64 7.56
CA THR A 173 10.19 12.72 6.64
C THR A 173 9.21 13.89 6.75
N LEU A 174 7.90 13.63 6.75
CA LEU A 174 6.89 14.68 6.91
C LEU A 174 6.98 15.37 8.27
N LEU A 175 7.28 14.64 9.35
CA LEU A 175 7.53 15.22 10.67
C LEU A 175 8.78 16.09 10.68
N ALA A 176 9.86 15.66 10.01
CA ALA A 176 11.08 16.45 9.88
C ALA A 176 10.80 17.82 9.25
N LEU A 177 9.99 17.84 8.19
CA LEU A 177 9.59 19.06 7.48
C LEU A 177 8.60 19.91 8.27
N LEU A 178 7.71 19.29 9.04
CA LEU A 178 6.72 19.99 9.86
C LEU A 178 7.34 20.67 11.09
N LEU A 179 8.31 20.01 11.72
CA LEU A 179 8.96 20.46 12.95
C LEU A 179 10.26 21.23 12.70
N ASP A 180 10.67 21.36 11.43
CA ASP A 180 11.96 21.91 11.01
C ASP A 180 13.14 21.28 11.77
N PHE A 181 13.14 19.95 11.86
CA PHE A 181 14.13 19.19 12.63
C PHE A 181 14.91 18.23 11.72
N PRO A 182 16.03 18.69 11.10
CA PRO A 182 16.74 17.96 10.03
C PRO A 182 17.28 16.59 10.45
N VAL A 183 17.56 16.38 11.74
CA VAL A 183 18.01 15.07 12.27
C VAL A 183 17.02 13.95 11.92
N LEU A 184 15.72 14.26 11.86
CA LEU A 184 14.70 13.30 11.46
C LEU A 184 14.81 12.88 9.98
N LEU A 185 15.36 13.71 9.10
CA LEU A 185 15.65 13.29 7.72
C LEU A 185 16.72 12.20 7.70
N SER A 186 17.79 12.34 8.49
CA SER A 186 18.80 11.29 8.62
C SER A 186 18.20 9.99 9.16
N VAL A 187 17.32 10.08 10.17
CA VAL A 187 16.58 8.92 10.68
C VAL A 187 15.72 8.28 9.59
N ALA A 188 14.96 9.07 8.83
CA ALA A 188 14.15 8.58 7.73
C ALA A 188 15.00 7.89 6.65
N ALA A 189 16.19 8.41 6.34
CA ALA A 189 17.12 7.80 5.39
C ALA A 189 17.56 6.40 5.83
N TRP A 190 17.89 6.23 7.11
CA TRP A 190 18.22 4.92 7.67
C TRP A 190 17.04 3.96 7.62
N ILE A 191 15.83 4.42 7.93
CA ILE A 191 14.61 3.60 7.83
C ILE A 191 14.36 3.18 6.38
N PHE A 192 14.53 4.07 5.40
CA PHE A 192 14.46 3.72 3.98
C PHE A 192 15.52 2.69 3.58
N GLY A 193 16.75 2.85 4.05
CA GLY A 193 17.84 1.88 3.84
C GLY A 193 17.48 0.49 4.38
N LEU A 194 16.95 0.41 5.61
CA LEU A 194 16.44 -0.84 6.18
C LEU A 194 15.30 -1.42 5.35
N ALA A 195 14.36 -0.59 4.88
CA ALA A 195 13.27 -1.03 4.02
C ALA A 195 13.78 -1.67 2.72
N ILE A 196 14.80 -1.08 2.08
CA ILE A 196 15.47 -1.66 0.91
C ILE A 196 16.12 -3.00 1.27
N GLY A 197 16.82 -3.09 2.40
CA GLY A 197 17.42 -4.34 2.87
C GLY A 197 16.39 -5.47 3.01
N PHE A 198 15.25 -5.20 3.66
CA PHE A 198 14.15 -6.18 3.76
C PHE A 198 13.49 -6.49 2.44
N ALA A 199 13.38 -5.51 1.53
CA ALA A 199 12.86 -5.73 0.20
C ALA A 199 13.76 -6.69 -0.61
N ILE A 200 15.07 -6.52 -0.52
CA ILE A 200 16.05 -7.41 -1.15
C ILE A 200 15.95 -8.81 -0.54
N LEU A 201 15.95 -8.91 0.80
CA LEU A 201 15.80 -10.19 1.50
C LEU A 201 14.51 -10.93 1.11
N SER A 202 13.41 -10.18 0.96
CA SER A 202 12.13 -10.72 0.49
C SER A 202 12.24 -11.34 -0.91
N LEU A 203 12.93 -10.67 -1.84
CA LEU A 203 13.12 -11.16 -3.20
C LEU A 203 13.98 -12.44 -3.24
N PHE A 204 15.05 -12.50 -2.44
CA PHE A 204 15.92 -13.68 -2.37
C PHE A 204 15.27 -14.88 -1.70
N THR A 205 14.59 -14.67 -0.58
CA THR A 205 14.08 -15.78 0.25
C THR A 205 12.86 -16.47 -0.35
N HIS A 206 12.00 -15.74 -1.05
CA HIS A 206 10.73 -16.28 -1.55
C HIS A 206 10.67 -16.36 -3.07
N GLY A 207 11.69 -15.87 -3.77
CA GLY A 207 11.69 -15.70 -5.22
C GLY A 207 10.57 -14.76 -5.69
N ILE A 208 10.72 -14.27 -6.91
CA ILE A 208 9.70 -13.56 -7.68
C ILE A 208 8.33 -14.26 -7.56
#